data_AF-A0A9D7WHA6-F1
#
_entry.id   AF-A0A9D7WHA6-F1
#
_cell.length_a   1.000
_cell.length_b   1.000
_cell.length_c   1.000
_cell.angle_alpha   90.00
_cell.angle_beta   90.00
_cell.angle_gamma   90.00
#
_symmetry.space_group_name_H-M   'P 1'
#
loop_
_entity.id
_entity.type
_entity.pdbx_description
1 polymer ?
#
loop_
_entity_poly.entity_id
_entity_poly.type
_entity_poly.pdbx_seq_one_letter_code
_entity_poly.pdbx_strand_id
1 'polypeptide(L)'
;MARQTKADLLNFFREQIKEEKPKKTRKPRKPMSEEQKLAAAERLKNAREKRMKENPPQYKNVHPSVLRRSEADPLNFLAVKDWIATNRIKLSEARKDAKQGIKGADILVSNISSYINIMDNFLRTGDWYGMFCGENEDQLVKTHCVAQAYYPDGTPKRTVGVFYPEIGERWTQEMDEEHRKFLD
;
A
#
# COMPACT_ATOMS: atom_id res chain seq x y z
N MET A 1 66.33 5.46 12.42
CA MET A 1 65.48 4.28 12.18
C MET A 1 66.09 3.48 11.04
N ALA A 2 66.45 2.21 11.26
CA ALA A 2 67.03 1.38 10.22
C ALA A 2 66.00 1.13 9.11
N ARG A 3 66.38 1.36 7.84
CA ARG A 3 65.52 1.07 6.69
C ARG A 3 65.43 -0.44 6.53
N GLN A 4 64.22 -0.99 6.52
CA GLN A 4 64.01 -2.41 6.23
C GLN A 4 64.65 -2.76 4.89
N THR A 5 65.40 -3.86 4.86
CA THR A 5 66.01 -4.33 3.62
C THR A 5 64.95 -5.02 2.76
N LYS A 6 65.18 -5.06 1.44
CA LYS A 6 64.27 -5.74 0.49
C LYS A 6 64.07 -7.22 0.87
N ALA A 7 65.07 -7.84 1.48
CA ALA A 7 65.01 -9.22 1.96
C ALA A 7 64.07 -9.36 3.18
N ASP A 8 64.10 -8.41 4.11
CA ASP A 8 63.21 -8.40 5.29
C ASP A 8 61.75 -8.25 4.87
N LEU A 9 61.47 -7.35 3.92
CA LEU A 9 60.14 -7.18 3.35
C LEU A 9 59.66 -8.46 2.63
N LEU A 10 60.52 -9.10 1.85
CA LEU A 10 60.18 -10.35 1.15
C LEU A 10 59.87 -11.50 2.11
N ASN A 11 60.59 -11.60 3.22
CA ASN A 11 60.33 -12.60 4.24
C ASN A 11 59.03 -12.32 5.00
N PHE A 12 58.76 -11.05 5.32
CA PHE A 12 57.50 -10.62 5.91
C PHE A 12 56.29 -10.97 5.02
N PHE A 13 56.36 -10.68 3.72
CA PHE A 13 55.28 -11.03 2.78
C PHE A 13 55.14 -12.56 2.60
N ARG A 14 56.24 -13.33 2.66
CA ARG A 14 56.18 -14.80 2.63
C ARG A 14 55.55 -15.41 3.88
N GLU A 15 55.78 -14.82 5.06
CA GLU A 15 55.15 -15.26 6.31
C GLU A 15 53.66 -14.94 6.33
N GLN A 16 53.26 -13.73 5.88
CA GLN A 16 51.85 -13.35 5.70
C GLN A 16 51.09 -14.32 4.77
N ILE A 17 51.68 -14.71 3.64
CA ILE A 17 51.06 -15.66 2.70
C ILE A 17 50.96 -17.09 3.28
N LYS A 18 51.87 -17.48 4.18
CA LYS A 18 51.81 -18.79 4.87
C LYS A 18 50.72 -18.85 5.94
N GLU A 19 50.44 -17.73 6.62
CA GLU A 19 49.38 -17.64 7.63
C GLU A 19 47.98 -17.56 7.01
N GLU A 20 47.83 -16.89 5.86
CA GLU A 20 46.58 -16.85 5.10
C GLU A 20 46.34 -18.14 4.32
N LYS A 21 45.90 -19.19 5.01
CA LYS A 21 45.41 -20.41 4.33
C LYS A 21 44.25 -20.04 3.39
N PRO A 22 44.30 -20.39 2.09
CA PRO A 22 43.25 -20.03 1.14
C PRO A 22 41.90 -20.59 1.60
N LYS A 23 40.89 -19.71 1.72
CA LYS A 23 39.52 -20.11 2.07
C LYS A 23 39.03 -21.12 1.03
N LYS A 24 38.63 -22.32 1.48
CA LYS A 24 38.04 -23.34 0.60
C LYS A 24 36.80 -22.77 -0.10
N THR A 25 36.90 -22.45 -1.37
CA THR A 25 35.76 -21.99 -2.17
C THR A 25 34.88 -23.19 -2.53
N ARG A 26 33.58 -23.10 -2.23
CA ARG A 26 32.62 -24.15 -2.58
C ARG A 26 32.36 -24.10 -4.08
N LYS A 27 32.35 -25.26 -4.74
CA LYS A 27 31.97 -25.37 -6.16
C LYS A 27 30.56 -24.79 -6.36
N PRO A 28 30.33 -23.98 -7.42
CA PRO A 28 28.98 -23.48 -7.72
C PRO A 28 28.06 -24.65 -8.03
N ARG A 29 26.79 -24.53 -7.60
CA ARG A 29 25.78 -25.57 -7.87
C ARG A 29 25.55 -25.65 -9.38
N LYS A 30 25.40 -26.87 -9.91
CA LYS A 30 25.02 -27.07 -11.31
C LYS A 30 23.66 -26.39 -11.56
N PRO A 31 23.47 -25.71 -12.71
CA PRO A 31 22.17 -25.19 -13.08
C PRO A 31 21.17 -26.35 -13.22
N MET A 32 19.93 -26.11 -12.80
CA MET A 32 18.86 -27.10 -12.84
C MET A 32 18.47 -27.39 -14.29
N SER A 33 18.23 -28.66 -14.65
CA SER A 33 17.68 -29.00 -15.98
C SER A 33 16.24 -28.51 -16.10
N GLU A 34 15.74 -28.32 -17.33
CA GLU A 34 14.36 -27.84 -17.56
C GLU A 34 13.30 -28.74 -16.89
N GLU A 35 13.47 -30.06 -16.97
CA GLU A 35 12.57 -31.02 -16.31
C GLU A 35 12.57 -30.88 -14.78
N GLN A 36 13.74 -30.64 -14.18
CA GLN A 36 13.86 -30.44 -12.75
C GLN A 36 13.23 -29.11 -12.30
N LYS A 37 13.30 -28.07 -13.14
CA LYS A 37 12.64 -26.78 -12.87
C LYS A 37 11.12 -26.94 -12.88
N LEU A 38 10.57 -27.66 -13.85
CA LEU A 38 9.13 -27.94 -13.93
C LEU A 38 8.66 -28.76 -12.72
N ALA A 39 9.36 -29.85 -12.38
CA ALA A 39 9.03 -30.65 -11.20
C ALA A 39 9.14 -29.85 -9.89
N ALA A 40 10.11 -28.93 -9.79
CA ALA A 40 10.21 -28.02 -8.64
C ALA A 40 9.05 -27.01 -8.59
N ALA A 41 8.62 -26.48 -9.75
CA ALA A 41 7.48 -25.57 -9.84
C ALA A 41 6.17 -26.27 -9.43
N GLU A 42 5.93 -27.49 -9.88
CA GLU A 42 4.76 -28.29 -9.49
C GLU A 42 4.74 -28.60 -7.99
N ARG A 43 5.88 -29.00 -7.41
CA ARG A 43 6.00 -29.22 -5.95
C ARG A 43 5.71 -27.95 -5.17
N LEU A 44 6.20 -26.80 -5.64
CA LEU A 44 5.92 -25.50 -5.03
C LEU A 44 4.44 -25.13 -5.16
N LYS A 45 3.79 -25.40 -6.29
CA LYS A 45 2.36 -25.16 -6.48
C LYS A 45 1.52 -25.99 -5.50
N ASN A 46 1.78 -27.29 -5.43
CA ASN A 46 1.10 -28.21 -4.50
C ASN A 46 1.33 -27.80 -3.03
N ALA A 47 2.55 -27.37 -2.68
CA ALA A 47 2.85 -26.88 -1.34
C ALA A 47 2.11 -25.57 -1.01
N ARG A 48 1.97 -24.65 -1.98
CA ARG A 48 1.19 -23.41 -1.83
C ARG A 48 -0.29 -23.71 -1.63
N GLU A 49 -0.86 -24.63 -2.41
CA GLU A 49 -2.26 -25.04 -2.28
C GLU A 49 -2.55 -25.69 -0.92
N LYS A 50 -1.69 -26.61 -0.46
CA LYS A 50 -1.80 -27.18 0.89
C LYS A 50 -1.74 -26.12 1.97
N ARG A 51 -0.78 -25.19 1.87
CA ARG A 51 -0.64 -24.09 2.83
C ARG A 51 -1.85 -23.15 2.85
N MET A 52 -2.44 -22.85 1.70
CA MET A 52 -3.63 -22.00 1.60
C MET A 52 -4.87 -22.68 2.21
N LYS A 53 -4.97 -24.01 2.08
CA LYS A 53 -6.07 -24.80 2.68
C LYS A 53 -5.91 -24.96 4.20
N GLU A 54 -4.70 -25.26 4.67
CA GLU A 54 -4.40 -25.49 6.08
C GLU A 54 -4.32 -24.20 6.90
N ASN A 55 -3.80 -23.13 6.30
CA ASN A 55 -3.68 -21.81 6.93
C ASN A 55 -4.19 -20.75 5.96
N PRO A 56 -5.51 -20.56 5.88
CA PRO A 56 -6.09 -19.45 5.13
C PRO A 56 -5.42 -18.13 5.55
N PRO A 57 -5.09 -17.24 4.60
CA PRO A 57 -4.43 -15.97 4.91
C PRO A 57 -5.22 -15.19 5.96
N GLN A 58 -4.67 -15.07 7.17
CA GLN A 58 -5.27 -14.23 8.21
C GLN A 58 -4.79 -12.79 8.01
N TYR A 59 -5.70 -11.90 7.65
CA TYR A 59 -5.41 -10.48 7.47
C TYR A 59 -5.53 -9.73 8.80
N LYS A 60 -4.57 -9.96 9.72
CA LYS A 60 -4.58 -9.36 11.07
C LYS A 60 -4.49 -7.82 11.07
N ASN A 61 -3.92 -7.25 10.01
CA ASN A 61 -3.74 -5.79 9.88
C ASN A 61 -4.89 -5.12 9.10
N VAL A 62 -5.92 -5.88 8.73
CA VAL A 62 -7.08 -5.37 7.98
C VAL A 62 -8.29 -5.31 8.89
N HIS A 63 -9.01 -4.20 8.85
CA HIS A 63 -10.17 -3.98 9.68
C HIS A 63 -11.29 -4.99 9.34
N PRO A 64 -11.96 -5.58 10.35
CA PRO A 64 -13.02 -6.56 10.11
C PRO A 64 -14.17 -6.06 9.24
N SER A 65 -14.48 -4.75 9.23
CA SER A 65 -15.54 -4.21 8.36
C SER A 65 -15.22 -4.36 6.87
N VAL A 66 -13.95 -4.22 6.48
CA VAL A 66 -13.50 -4.36 5.09
C VAL A 66 -13.58 -5.81 4.64
N LEU A 67 -13.22 -6.75 5.52
CA LEU A 67 -13.28 -8.19 5.23
C LEU A 67 -14.72 -8.73 5.11
N ARG A 68 -15.69 -8.05 5.71
CA ARG A 68 -17.12 -8.41 5.61
C ARG A 68 -17.79 -7.88 4.34
N ARG A 69 -17.14 -7.00 3.59
CA ARG A 69 -17.70 -6.46 2.33
C ARG A 69 -17.78 -7.56 1.27
N SER A 70 -18.79 -7.49 0.40
CA SER A 70 -18.96 -8.43 -0.70
C SER A 70 -17.99 -8.13 -1.84
N GLU A 71 -17.74 -9.11 -2.71
CA GLU A 71 -16.87 -8.92 -3.89
C GLU A 71 -17.42 -7.88 -4.88
N ALA A 72 -18.74 -7.65 -4.89
CA ALA A 72 -19.39 -6.64 -5.73
C ALA A 72 -19.22 -5.20 -5.20
N ASP A 73 -18.82 -5.02 -3.94
CA ASP A 73 -18.54 -3.71 -3.37
C ASP A 73 -17.26 -3.14 -4.02
N PRO A 74 -17.28 -1.92 -4.59
CA PRO A 74 -16.08 -1.28 -5.12
C PRO A 74 -14.95 -1.17 -4.09
N LEU A 75 -15.28 -0.98 -2.81
CA LEU A 75 -14.33 -0.88 -1.70
C LEU A 75 -14.05 -2.23 -1.03
N ASN A 76 -14.20 -3.34 -1.76
CA ASN A 76 -13.80 -4.64 -1.27
C ASN A 76 -12.28 -4.72 -1.07
N PHE A 77 -11.85 -5.62 -0.18
CA PHE A 77 -10.45 -5.79 0.19
C PHE A 77 -9.52 -6.05 -1.01
N LEU A 78 -9.96 -6.89 -1.95
CA LEU A 78 -9.15 -7.30 -3.10
C LEU A 78 -8.96 -6.13 -4.08
N ALA A 79 -10.03 -5.41 -4.42
CA ALA A 79 -10.01 -4.25 -5.28
C ALA A 79 -9.08 -3.16 -4.74
N VAL A 80 -9.21 -2.79 -3.46
CA VAL A 80 -8.34 -1.76 -2.85
C VAL A 80 -6.88 -2.19 -2.86
N LYS A 81 -6.60 -3.47 -2.63
CA LYS A 81 -5.22 -3.99 -2.69
C LYS A 81 -4.64 -3.91 -4.10
N ASP A 82 -5.45 -4.19 -5.12
CA ASP A 82 -5.05 -4.07 -6.52
C ASP A 82 -4.82 -2.61 -6.89
N TRP A 83 -5.67 -1.69 -6.44
CA TRP A 83 -5.46 -0.25 -6.64
C TRP A 83 -4.18 0.26 -5.98
N ILE A 84 -3.85 -0.20 -4.77
CA ILE A 84 -2.57 0.11 -4.11
C ILE A 84 -1.40 -0.39 -4.97
N ALA A 85 -1.51 -1.58 -5.56
CA ALA A 85 -0.46 -2.14 -6.41
C ALA A 85 -0.26 -1.29 -7.68
N THR A 86 -1.34 -0.93 -8.40
CA THR A 86 -1.26 -0.04 -9.57
C THR A 86 -0.67 1.32 -9.18
N ASN A 87 -1.13 1.94 -8.11
CA ASN A 87 -0.66 3.26 -7.69
C ASN A 87 0.81 3.24 -7.24
N ARG A 88 1.32 2.14 -6.69
CA ARG A 88 2.76 1.98 -6.41
C ARG A 88 3.61 1.93 -7.67
N ILE A 89 3.10 1.35 -8.76
CA ILE A 89 3.76 1.36 -10.07
C ILE A 89 3.81 2.80 -10.60
N LYS A 90 2.67 3.50 -10.63
CA LYS A 90 2.60 4.92 -11.03
C LYS A 90 3.52 5.82 -10.19
N LEU A 91 3.59 5.59 -8.88
CA LEU A 91 4.48 6.32 -7.98
C LEU A 91 5.96 6.12 -8.34
N SER A 92 6.35 4.91 -8.73
CA SER A 92 7.72 4.61 -9.16
C SER A 92 8.10 5.39 -10.42
N GLU A 93 7.18 5.48 -11.39
CA GLU A 93 7.35 6.26 -12.61
C GLU A 93 7.42 7.76 -12.30
N ALA A 94 6.46 8.30 -11.56
CA ALA A 94 6.44 9.71 -11.18
C ALA A 94 7.71 10.12 -10.39
N ARG A 95 8.27 9.23 -9.56
CA ARG A 95 9.54 9.47 -8.86
C ARG A 95 10.74 9.54 -9.80
N LYS A 96 10.74 8.76 -10.89
CA LYS A 96 11.80 8.86 -11.91
C LYS A 96 11.72 10.21 -12.62
N ASP A 97 10.52 10.66 -12.96
CA ASP A 97 10.28 11.93 -13.64
C ASP A 97 10.65 13.13 -12.74
N ALA A 98 10.31 13.06 -11.46
CA ALA A 98 10.72 14.04 -10.46
C ALA A 98 12.24 14.13 -10.37
N LYS A 99 12.94 12.99 -10.36
CA LYS A 99 14.41 12.94 -10.37
C LYS A 99 15.02 13.54 -11.65
N GLN A 100 14.30 13.48 -12.76
CA GLN A 100 14.70 14.11 -14.03
C GLN A 100 14.40 15.62 -14.08
N GLY A 101 13.74 16.17 -13.06
CA GLY A 101 13.39 17.59 -13.00
C GLY A 101 12.20 17.96 -13.91
N ILE A 102 11.35 17.00 -14.28
CA ILE A 102 10.14 17.27 -15.05
C ILE A 102 9.18 18.13 -14.21
N LYS A 103 8.77 19.27 -14.77
CA LYS A 103 7.89 20.22 -14.08
C LYS A 103 6.58 19.54 -13.66
N GLY A 104 6.24 19.66 -12.37
CA GLY A 104 4.99 19.12 -11.81
C GLY A 104 5.07 17.67 -11.35
N ALA A 105 6.17 16.95 -11.60
CA ALA A 105 6.32 15.57 -11.18
C ALA A 105 6.33 15.41 -9.64
N ASP A 106 6.92 16.36 -8.88
CA ASP A 106 6.89 16.33 -7.41
C ASP A 106 5.47 16.42 -6.83
N ILE A 107 4.60 17.20 -7.48
CA ILE A 107 3.19 17.31 -7.09
C ILE A 107 2.48 15.98 -7.35
N LEU A 108 2.74 15.37 -8.52
CA LEU A 108 2.17 14.07 -8.86
C LEU A 108 2.63 12.97 -7.89
N VAL A 109 3.91 12.95 -7.50
CA VAL A 109 4.43 12.06 -6.46
C VAL A 109 3.67 12.23 -5.15
N SER A 110 3.44 13.49 -4.73
CA SER A 110 2.72 13.82 -3.49
C SER A 110 1.26 13.38 -3.54
N ASN A 111 0.58 13.60 -4.67
CA ASN A 111 -0.82 13.19 -4.88
C ASN A 111 -0.96 11.67 -4.81
N ILE A 112 -0.17 10.93 -5.61
CA ILE A 112 -0.23 9.45 -5.64
C ILE A 112 0.14 8.87 -4.27
N SER A 113 1.16 9.42 -3.60
CA SER A 113 1.55 8.97 -2.26
C SER A 113 0.44 9.21 -1.23
N SER A 114 -0.26 10.33 -1.32
CA SER A 114 -1.39 10.63 -0.44
C SER A 114 -2.56 9.68 -0.69
N TYR A 115 -2.84 9.35 -1.95
CA TYR A 115 -3.89 8.40 -2.29
C TYR A 115 -3.61 6.98 -1.77
N ILE A 116 -2.35 6.52 -1.88
CA ILE A 116 -1.92 5.26 -1.27
C ILE A 116 -2.14 5.27 0.25
N ASN A 117 -1.85 6.39 0.93
CA ASN A 117 -2.09 6.51 2.37
C ASN A 117 -3.58 6.48 2.75
N ILE A 118 -4.47 7.03 1.90
CA ILE A 118 -5.93 6.91 2.08
C ILE A 118 -6.33 5.44 2.06
N MET A 119 -5.90 4.70 1.04
CA MET A 119 -6.20 3.27 0.88
C MET A 119 -5.60 2.40 2.00
N ASP A 120 -4.34 2.63 2.36
CA ASP A 120 -3.69 1.90 3.47
C ASP A 120 -4.39 2.19 4.81
N ASN A 121 -4.83 3.43 5.05
CA ASN A 121 -5.60 3.76 6.25
C ASN A 121 -6.99 3.13 6.25
N PHE A 122 -7.68 3.10 5.10
CA PHE A 122 -8.96 2.41 4.97
C PHE A 122 -8.82 0.92 5.30
N LEU A 123 -7.78 0.25 4.78
CA LEU A 123 -7.53 -1.15 5.12
C LEU A 123 -7.33 -1.35 6.62
N ARG A 124 -6.66 -0.42 7.32
CA ARG A 124 -6.40 -0.51 8.76
C ARG A 124 -7.60 -0.18 9.65
N THR A 125 -8.39 0.83 9.28
CA THR A 125 -9.44 1.41 10.13
C THR A 125 -10.86 1.02 9.70
N GLY A 126 -11.04 0.68 8.43
CA GLY A 126 -12.34 0.44 7.81
C GLY A 126 -13.06 1.70 7.33
N ASP A 127 -12.49 2.88 7.60
CA ASP A 127 -13.10 4.17 7.29
C ASP A 127 -12.40 4.83 6.10
N TRP A 128 -13.20 5.21 5.11
CA TRP A 128 -12.73 5.91 3.91
C TRP A 128 -12.94 7.41 4.11
N TYR A 129 -11.87 8.19 4.06
CA TYR A 129 -11.93 9.66 4.23
C TYR A 129 -11.61 10.44 2.94
N GLY A 130 -11.29 9.74 1.85
CA GLY A 130 -11.06 10.37 0.55
C GLY A 130 -12.37 10.81 -0.11
N MET A 131 -12.35 11.96 -0.80
CA MET A 131 -13.50 12.44 -1.57
C MET A 131 -13.80 11.57 -2.79
N PHE A 132 -12.77 10.97 -3.36
CA PHE A 132 -12.85 10.07 -4.50
C PHE A 132 -12.34 8.68 -4.13
N CYS A 133 -12.77 7.66 -4.87
CA CYS A 133 -12.28 6.29 -4.82
C CYS A 133 -12.14 5.72 -6.23
N GLY A 134 -11.65 4.48 -6.34
CA GLY A 134 -11.35 3.82 -7.60
C GLY A 134 -9.86 3.76 -7.91
N GLU A 135 -9.47 3.05 -8.97
CA GLU A 135 -8.05 2.86 -9.31
C GLU A 135 -7.36 4.20 -9.66
N ASN A 136 -8.13 5.15 -10.20
CA ASN A 136 -7.68 6.44 -10.70
C ASN A 136 -8.40 7.64 -10.04
N GLU A 137 -9.01 7.45 -8.87
CA GLU A 137 -9.81 8.51 -8.20
C GLU A 137 -10.99 9.01 -9.06
N ASP A 138 -11.61 8.10 -9.82
CA ASP A 138 -12.65 8.39 -10.81
C ASP A 138 -14.07 8.45 -10.23
N GLN A 139 -14.28 7.91 -9.03
CA GLN A 139 -15.61 7.77 -8.44
C GLN A 139 -15.77 8.68 -7.22
N LEU A 140 -16.76 9.57 -7.23
CA LEU A 140 -17.08 10.42 -6.08
C LEU A 140 -17.73 9.60 -4.96
N VAL A 141 -17.15 9.68 -3.77
CA VAL A 141 -17.69 9.02 -2.58
C VAL A 141 -18.89 9.81 -2.05
N LYS A 142 -20.00 9.12 -1.86
CA LYS A 142 -21.21 9.69 -1.27
C LYS A 142 -21.24 9.32 0.22
N THR A 143 -21.27 10.34 1.07
CA THR A 143 -21.43 10.16 2.51
C THR A 143 -22.92 10.11 2.87
N HIS A 144 -23.24 9.30 3.87
CA HIS A 144 -24.58 9.27 4.45
C HIS A 144 -24.48 9.43 5.96
N CYS A 145 -25.50 10.06 6.54
CA CYS A 145 -25.63 10.23 7.97
C CYS A 145 -25.97 8.88 8.62
N VAL A 146 -25.11 8.42 9.52
CA VAL A 146 -25.35 7.21 10.33
C VAL A 146 -26.07 7.58 11.63
N ALA A 147 -25.72 8.72 12.22
CA ALA A 147 -26.31 9.21 13.47
C ALA A 147 -26.49 10.73 13.41
N GLN A 148 -27.74 11.17 13.58
CA GLN A 148 -28.12 12.57 13.51
C GLN A 148 -27.74 13.32 14.80
N ALA A 149 -27.14 14.49 14.66
CA ALA A 149 -26.93 15.42 15.77
C ALA A 149 -28.05 16.46 15.80
N TYR A 150 -28.35 16.98 16.99
CA TYR A 150 -29.41 17.97 17.21
C TYR A 150 -28.87 19.20 17.96
N TYR A 151 -29.52 20.34 17.76
CA TYR A 151 -29.38 21.54 18.58
C TYR A 151 -30.15 21.38 19.91
N PRO A 152 -29.91 22.24 20.92
CA PRO A 152 -30.62 22.16 22.21
C PRO A 152 -32.15 22.32 22.12
N ASP A 153 -32.64 22.99 21.08
CA ASP A 153 -34.06 23.17 20.75
C ASP A 153 -34.69 21.93 20.07
N GLY A 154 -33.89 20.90 19.74
CA GLY A 154 -34.33 19.71 19.04
C GLY A 154 -34.21 19.77 17.51
N THR A 155 -33.72 20.88 16.94
CA THR A 155 -33.57 21.02 15.49
C THR A 155 -32.38 20.16 14.97
N PRO A 156 -32.52 19.38 13.87
CA PRO A 156 -31.44 18.54 13.37
C PRO A 156 -30.30 19.35 12.73
N LYS A 157 -29.06 19.03 13.10
CA LYS A 157 -27.84 19.60 12.50
C LYS A 157 -27.50 18.90 11.18
N ARG A 158 -27.61 19.61 10.07
CA ARG A 158 -27.31 19.04 8.75
C ARG A 158 -26.06 19.63 8.11
N THR A 159 -25.48 18.87 7.20
CA THR A 159 -24.27 19.23 6.45
C THR A 159 -24.54 19.05 4.97
N VAL A 160 -24.25 20.10 4.19
CA VAL A 160 -24.41 20.09 2.74
C VAL A 160 -23.60 18.95 2.12
N GLY A 161 -24.23 18.20 1.21
CA GLY A 161 -23.61 17.09 0.50
C GLY A 161 -23.80 15.71 1.16
N VAL A 162 -24.25 15.66 2.42
CA VAL A 162 -24.51 14.41 3.14
C VAL A 162 -25.91 13.90 2.82
N PHE A 163 -26.03 12.60 2.56
CA PHE A 163 -27.33 11.93 2.43
C PHE A 163 -27.94 11.63 3.80
N TYR A 164 -29.20 11.98 3.99
CA TYR A 164 -29.92 11.81 5.25
C TYR A 164 -31.08 10.82 5.05
N PRO A 165 -31.04 9.63 5.67
CA PRO A 165 -32.05 8.58 5.45
C PRO A 165 -33.48 9.00 5.78
N GLU A 166 -33.66 9.91 6.73
CA GLU A 166 -34.98 10.36 7.19
C GLU A 166 -35.71 11.24 6.18
N ILE A 167 -34.97 12.02 5.40
CA ILE A 167 -35.50 12.82 4.28
C ILE A 167 -35.40 12.06 2.95
N GLY A 168 -34.60 10.99 2.90
CA GLY A 168 -34.41 10.18 1.69
C GLY A 168 -33.65 10.88 0.58
N GLU A 169 -33.01 12.01 0.87
CA GLU A 169 -32.29 12.83 -0.11
C GLU A 169 -30.98 13.41 0.46
N ARG A 170 -30.19 13.99 -0.44
CA ARG A 170 -28.95 14.67 -0.08
C ARG A 170 -29.27 16.11 0.32
N TRP A 171 -28.75 16.54 1.46
CA TRP A 171 -28.89 17.93 1.90
C TRP A 171 -28.21 18.87 0.90
N THR A 172 -29.00 19.72 0.23
CA THR A 172 -28.51 20.66 -0.77
C THR A 172 -28.16 22.00 -0.15
N GLN A 173 -27.47 22.85 -0.93
CA GLN A 173 -27.13 24.20 -0.51
C GLN A 173 -28.40 25.05 -0.28
N GLU A 174 -29.40 24.91 -1.14
CA GLU A 174 -30.69 25.61 -1.04
C GLU A 174 -31.43 25.28 0.26
N MET A 175 -31.49 23.98 0.60
CA MET A 175 -32.09 23.52 1.87
C MET A 175 -31.35 24.06 3.08
N ASP A 176 -30.01 24.14 3.02
CA ASP A 176 -29.19 24.68 4.11
C ASP A 176 -29.41 26.17 4.32
N GLU A 177 -29.53 26.94 3.23
CA GLU A 177 -29.81 28.38 3.27
C GLU A 177 -31.21 28.66 3.82
N GLU A 178 -32.21 27.87 3.43
CA GLU A 178 -33.54 27.94 4.04
C GLU A 178 -33.50 27.59 5.52
N HIS A 179 -32.84 26.50 5.90
CA HIS A 179 -32.71 26.06 7.29
C HIS A 179 -32.02 27.10 8.18
N ARG A 180 -31.00 27.81 7.67
CA ARG A 180 -30.32 28.88 8.41
C ARG A 180 -31.23 30.08 8.69
N LYS A 181 -32.11 30.45 7.74
CA LYS A 181 -33.10 31.52 7.97
C LYS A 181 -34.09 31.21 9.09
N PHE A 182 -34.30 29.94 9.41
CA PHE A 182 -35.15 29.54 10.54
C PHE A 182 -34.41 29.52 11.88
N LEU A 183 -33.06 29.53 11.87
CA LEU A 183 -32.23 29.53 13.07
C LEU A 183 -31.87 30.94 13.55
N ASP A 184 -31.93 31.94 12.67
CA ASP A 184 -31.78 33.37 12.96
C ASP A 184 -33.08 33.99 13.50
#